data_AF-A0A3D1RX89-F1
#
_entry.id   AF-A0A3D1RX89-F1
#
_cell.length_a   1.000
_cell.length_b   1.000
_cell.length_c   1.000
_cell.angle_alpha   90.00
_cell.angle_beta   90.00
_cell.angle_gamma   90.00
#
_symmetry.space_group_name_H-M   'P 1'
#
loop_
_entity.id
_entity.type
_entity.pdbx_description
1 polymer ?
#
loop_
_entity_poly.entity_id
_entity_poly.type
_entity_poly.pdbx_seq_one_letter_code
_entity_poly.pdbx_strand_id
1 'polypeptide(L)'
;PLLMRDTKGLLKQRMEEAVDGEYQAFKSKDGAFVRERFFGKYPELAEMVANMTDEDIWRLNRGGHDPHKVYAAYAAAVAHTGQPTVILAKTVKGYGMGESGEGQNITHQQKKMAGDSLIAFRDRFRIPLSDEQVVQAPFYHP
;
A
#
# COMPACT_ATOMS: atom_id res chain seq x y z
N PRO A 1 -3.68 -13.75 -6.30
CA PRO A 1 -3.16 -14.85 -7.16
C PRO A 1 -1.88 -15.51 -6.64
N LEU A 2 -0.87 -14.73 -6.23
CA LEU A 2 0.43 -15.27 -5.77
C LEU A 2 0.30 -16.28 -4.61
N LEU A 3 -0.45 -15.95 -3.55
CA LEU A 3 -0.70 -16.86 -2.42
C LEU A 3 -1.37 -18.18 -2.83
N MET A 4 -2.20 -18.19 -3.87
CA MET A 4 -2.81 -19.44 -4.37
C MET A 4 -1.82 -20.30 -5.15
N ARG A 5 -0.75 -19.70 -5.70
CA ARG A 5 0.33 -20.39 -6.43
C ARG A 5 1.45 -20.85 -5.48
N ASP A 6 1.44 -20.43 -4.22
CA ASP A 6 2.46 -20.75 -3.21
C ASP A 6 2.28 -22.17 -2.64
N THR A 7 2.52 -23.19 -3.47
CA THR A 7 2.36 -24.60 -3.08
C THR A 7 3.40 -25.08 -2.07
N LYS A 8 4.52 -24.37 -1.94
CA LYS A 8 5.61 -24.68 -1.00
C LYS A 8 5.53 -23.88 0.31
N GLY A 9 4.62 -22.90 0.41
CA GLY A 9 4.48 -22.02 1.58
C GLY A 9 5.61 -21.00 1.75
N LEU A 10 6.49 -20.84 0.75
CA LEU A 10 7.67 -19.97 0.82
C LEU A 10 7.28 -18.49 0.81
N LEU A 11 6.20 -18.13 0.10
CA LEU A 11 5.73 -16.75 0.09
C LEU A 11 5.16 -16.38 1.46
N LYS A 12 4.35 -17.28 2.04
CA LYS A 12 3.87 -17.11 3.43
C LYS A 12 5.04 -16.98 4.40
N GLN A 13 6.02 -17.88 4.32
CA GLN A 13 7.19 -17.85 5.19
C GLN A 13 7.95 -16.52 5.04
N ARG A 14 8.21 -16.05 3.80
CA ARG A 14 8.87 -14.76 3.59
C ARG A 14 8.08 -13.59 4.16
N MET A 15 6.75 -13.65 4.10
CA MET A 15 5.89 -12.62 4.68
C MET A 15 5.98 -12.56 6.21
N GLU A 16 6.19 -13.70 6.87
CA GLU A 16 6.33 -13.83 8.33
C GLU A 16 7.74 -13.48 8.83
N GLU A 17 8.77 -13.75 8.03
CA GLU A 17 10.15 -13.38 8.36
C GLU A 17 10.45 -11.89 8.18
N ALA A 18 9.75 -11.23 7.26
CA ALA A 18 9.96 -9.81 6.99
C ALA A 18 9.54 -8.96 8.19
N VAL A 19 10.48 -8.23 8.78
CA VAL A 19 10.20 -7.35 9.92
C VAL A 19 9.55 -6.03 9.46
N ASP A 20 8.93 -5.30 10.39
CA ASP A 20 8.22 -4.04 10.06
C ASP A 20 9.13 -3.00 9.38
N GLY A 21 10.40 -2.90 9.78
CA GLY A 21 11.38 -2.02 9.15
C GLY A 21 11.62 -2.35 7.68
N GLU A 22 11.67 -3.65 7.33
CA GLU A 22 11.77 -4.09 5.93
C GLU A 22 10.49 -3.74 5.17
N TYR A 23 9.32 -3.99 5.75
CA TYR A 23 8.04 -3.64 5.12
C TYR A 23 7.88 -2.14 4.87
N GLN A 24 8.46 -1.28 5.72
CA GLN A 24 8.53 0.16 5.45
C GLN A 24 9.47 0.46 4.29
N ALA A 25 10.67 -0.14 4.25
CA ALA A 25 11.60 0.01 3.12
C ALA A 25 10.96 -0.43 1.78
N PHE A 26 10.21 -1.53 1.77
CA PHE A 26 9.50 -2.02 0.59
C PHE A 26 8.40 -1.08 0.07
N LYS A 27 7.96 -0.10 0.86
CA LYS A 27 6.97 0.90 0.43
C LYS A 27 7.54 2.31 0.26
N SER A 28 8.81 2.54 0.57
CA SER A 28 9.51 3.80 0.35
C SER A 28 10.49 3.78 -0.84
N LYS A 29 10.62 2.62 -1.51
CA LYS A 29 11.45 2.39 -2.69
C LYS A 29 10.57 2.14 -3.92
N ASP A 30 10.96 1.22 -4.80
CA ASP A 30 10.27 0.91 -6.06
C ASP A 30 10.03 -0.61 -6.21
N GLY A 31 9.38 -1.00 -7.31
CA GLY A 31 9.09 -2.39 -7.63
C GLY A 31 10.33 -3.26 -7.83
N ALA A 32 11.41 -2.70 -8.40
CA ALA A 32 12.68 -3.40 -8.60
C ALA A 32 13.34 -3.78 -7.27
N PHE A 33 13.33 -2.84 -6.31
CA PHE A 33 13.81 -3.08 -4.95
C PHE A 33 13.00 -4.18 -4.24
N VAL A 34 11.66 -4.18 -4.41
CA VAL A 34 10.81 -5.24 -3.86
C VAL A 34 11.09 -6.58 -4.53
N ARG A 35 11.28 -6.61 -5.85
CA ARG A 35 11.68 -7.82 -6.58
C ARG A 35 12.97 -8.38 -6.01
N GLU A 36 14.01 -7.56 -5.88
CA GLU A 36 15.33 -8.00 -5.41
C GLU A 36 15.31 -8.40 -3.92
N ARG A 37 14.72 -7.58 -3.05
CA ARG A 37 14.88 -7.70 -1.59
C ARG A 37 13.78 -8.50 -0.89
N PHE A 38 12.58 -8.55 -1.46
CA PHE A 38 11.50 -9.38 -0.93
C PHE A 38 11.46 -10.72 -1.66
N PHE A 39 11.22 -10.71 -2.97
CA PHE A 39 11.08 -11.92 -3.77
C PHE A 39 12.43 -12.59 -4.07
N GLY A 40 13.52 -11.84 -4.20
CA GLY A 40 14.87 -12.36 -4.42
C GLY A 40 15.50 -13.06 -3.20
N LYS A 41 14.82 -13.07 -2.04
CA LYS A 41 15.28 -13.80 -0.85
C LYS A 41 15.36 -15.31 -1.10
N TYR A 42 14.48 -15.85 -1.94
CA TYR A 42 14.45 -17.26 -2.35
C TYR A 42 14.35 -17.34 -3.88
N PRO A 43 15.14 -18.21 -4.54
CA PRO A 43 15.04 -18.39 -6.00
C PRO A 43 13.62 -18.70 -6.48
N GLU A 44 12.86 -19.48 -5.72
CA GLU A 44 11.47 -19.82 -6.06
C GLU A 44 10.52 -18.62 -6.03
N LEU A 45 10.76 -17.66 -5.13
CA LEU A 45 9.95 -16.44 -5.05
C LEU A 45 10.33 -15.46 -6.16
N ALA A 46 11.60 -15.38 -6.53
CA ALA A 46 12.04 -14.62 -7.70
C ALA A 46 11.38 -15.16 -8.98
N GLU A 47 11.37 -16.48 -9.16
CA GLU A 47 10.70 -17.15 -10.27
C GLU A 47 9.18 -16.90 -10.26
N MET A 48 8.55 -16.89 -9.08
CA MET A 48 7.10 -16.67 -8.92
C MET A 48 6.64 -15.34 -9.56
N VAL A 49 7.50 -14.32 -9.55
CA VAL A 49 7.24 -12.98 -10.09
C VAL A 49 8.03 -12.67 -11.37
N ALA A 50 8.69 -13.65 -11.98
CA ALA A 50 9.54 -13.46 -13.16
C ALA A 50 8.77 -12.85 -14.35
N ASN A 51 7.48 -13.16 -14.48
CA ASN A 51 6.61 -12.65 -15.53
C ASN A 51 5.87 -11.34 -15.16
N MET A 52 6.06 -10.83 -13.95
CA MET A 52 5.50 -9.54 -13.53
C MET A 52 6.47 -8.43 -13.87
N THR A 53 6.00 -7.28 -14.33
CA THR A 53 6.84 -6.07 -14.42
C THR A 53 7.11 -5.50 -13.02
N ASP A 54 8.11 -4.62 -12.89
CA ASP A 54 8.35 -3.94 -11.60
C ASP A 54 7.14 -3.10 -11.18
N GLU A 55 6.42 -2.51 -12.14
CA GLU A 55 5.16 -1.80 -11.91
C GLU A 55 4.06 -2.73 -11.38
N ASP A 56 3.93 -3.96 -11.90
CA ASP A 56 2.97 -4.95 -11.38
C ASP A 56 3.30 -5.35 -9.94
N ILE A 57 4.58 -5.55 -9.63
CA ILE A 57 5.04 -5.84 -8.26
C ILE A 57 4.75 -4.65 -7.36
N TRP A 58 5.00 -3.43 -7.83
CA TRP A 58 4.77 -2.21 -7.06
C TRP A 58 3.29 -2.02 -6.70
N ARG A 59 2.39 -2.38 -7.61
CA ARG A 59 0.93 -2.32 -7.44
C ARG A 59 0.37 -3.31 -6.42
N LEU A 60 1.16 -4.28 -5.93
CA LEU A 60 0.72 -5.16 -4.85
C LEU A 60 0.37 -4.34 -3.60
N ASN A 61 -0.93 -4.33 -3.27
CA ASN A 61 -1.48 -3.45 -2.23
C ASN A 61 -1.63 -4.17 -0.88
N ARG A 62 -1.80 -3.39 0.20
CA ARG A 62 -2.05 -3.91 1.55
C ARG A 62 -3.55 -4.07 1.79
N GLY A 63 -3.95 -5.10 2.56
CA GLY A 63 -5.36 -5.46 2.73
C GLY A 63 -6.24 -4.38 3.35
N GLY A 64 -5.68 -3.46 4.15
CA GLY A 64 -6.43 -2.32 4.69
C GLY A 64 -6.86 -1.28 3.65
N HIS A 65 -6.34 -1.37 2.42
CA HIS A 65 -6.69 -0.49 1.28
C HIS A 65 -7.55 -1.20 0.24
N ASP A 66 -7.99 -2.44 0.50
CA ASP A 66 -8.89 -3.20 -0.36
C ASP A 66 -10.30 -3.21 0.26
N PRO A 67 -11.28 -2.50 -0.33
CA PRO A 67 -12.63 -2.43 0.20
C PRO A 67 -13.31 -3.80 0.38
N HIS A 68 -13.00 -4.78 -0.48
CA HIS A 68 -13.56 -6.12 -0.35
C HIS A 68 -13.01 -6.84 0.88
N LYS A 69 -11.72 -6.67 1.18
CA LYS A 69 -11.10 -7.26 2.38
C LYS A 69 -11.60 -6.59 3.66
N VAL A 70 -11.71 -5.26 3.64
CA VAL A 70 -12.25 -4.48 4.76
C VAL A 70 -13.71 -4.87 5.02
N TYR A 71 -14.56 -4.90 3.99
CA TYR A 71 -15.94 -5.32 4.12
C TYR A 71 -16.07 -6.74 4.69
N ALA A 72 -15.30 -7.71 4.17
CA ALA A 72 -15.33 -9.08 4.66
C ALA A 72 -14.95 -9.18 6.15
N ALA A 73 -13.97 -8.40 6.60
CA ALA A 73 -13.57 -8.35 8.01
C ALA A 73 -14.68 -7.78 8.90
N TYR A 74 -15.32 -6.68 8.49
CA TYR A 74 -16.44 -6.09 9.24
C TYR A 74 -17.68 -6.98 9.24
N ALA A 75 -18.02 -7.59 8.11
CA ALA A 75 -19.15 -8.53 8.01
C ALA A 75 -18.96 -9.72 8.98
N ALA A 76 -17.75 -10.29 9.02
CA ALA A 76 -17.42 -11.36 9.97
C ALA A 76 -17.49 -10.88 11.43
N ALA A 77 -17.00 -9.67 11.72
CA ALA A 77 -17.03 -9.10 13.07
C ALA A 77 -18.47 -8.82 13.56
N VAL A 78 -19.35 -8.34 12.68
CA VAL A 78 -20.76 -8.07 13.01
C VAL A 78 -21.54 -9.37 13.24
N ALA A 79 -21.23 -10.43 12.49
CA ALA A 79 -21.84 -11.74 12.67
C ALA A 79 -21.32 -12.49 13.91
N HIS A 80 -20.23 -12.02 14.52
CA HIS A 80 -19.58 -12.70 15.64
C HIS A 80 -20.27 -12.41 16.97
N THR A 81 -20.43 -13.44 17.80
CA THR A 81 -21.08 -13.34 19.11
C THR A 81 -20.25 -14.05 20.18
N GLY A 82 -20.35 -13.60 21.43
CA GLY A 82 -19.70 -14.24 22.59
C GLY A 82 -18.46 -13.52 23.12
N GLN A 83 -17.80 -12.71 22.29
CA GLN A 83 -16.63 -11.93 22.68
C GLN A 83 -16.38 -10.75 21.73
N PRO A 84 -15.57 -9.74 22.14
CA PRO A 84 -15.15 -8.66 21.26
C PRO A 84 -14.28 -9.14 20.09
N THR A 85 -14.38 -8.44 18.95
CA THR A 85 -13.53 -8.66 17.77
C THR A 85 -12.56 -7.50 17.58
N VAL A 86 -11.30 -7.82 17.25
CA VAL A 86 -10.29 -6.84 16.86
C VAL A 86 -9.92 -7.04 15.39
N ILE A 87 -10.03 -5.99 14.57
CA ILE A 87 -9.62 -6.00 13.16
C ILE A 87 -8.25 -5.33 13.04
N LEU A 88 -7.23 -6.10 12.63
CA LEU A 88 -5.88 -5.60 12.39
C LEU A 88 -5.69 -5.24 10.91
N ALA A 89 -6.03 -4.00 10.54
CA ALA A 89 -5.93 -3.52 9.17
C ALA A 89 -4.48 -3.07 8.83
N LYS A 90 -3.78 -3.84 7.98
CA LYS A 90 -2.45 -3.47 7.47
C LYS A 90 -2.60 -2.39 6.39
N THR A 91 -2.18 -1.16 6.65
CA THR A 91 -2.27 0.00 5.74
C THR A 91 -0.88 0.58 5.42
N VAL A 92 -0.81 1.57 4.53
CA VAL A 92 0.39 2.40 4.27
C VAL A 92 0.17 3.79 4.87
N LYS A 93 1.12 4.28 5.67
CA LYS A 93 1.07 5.66 6.20
C LYS A 93 1.26 6.66 5.05
N GLY A 94 0.40 7.66 4.96
CA GLY A 94 0.42 8.65 3.87
C GLY A 94 0.00 8.09 2.52
N TYR A 95 -0.82 7.03 2.49
CA TYR A 95 -1.29 6.40 1.25
C TYR A 95 -1.90 7.43 0.28
N GLY A 96 -1.40 7.45 -0.95
CA GLY A 96 -1.86 8.38 -1.97
C GLY A 96 -1.23 9.76 -1.95
N MET A 97 -0.27 10.02 -1.05
CA MET A 97 0.46 11.28 -0.99
C MET A 97 1.74 11.28 -1.84
N GLY A 98 2.07 10.17 -2.51
CA GLY A 98 3.27 10.06 -3.36
C GLY A 98 4.56 10.40 -2.62
N GLU A 99 5.50 11.08 -3.29
CA GLU A 99 6.79 11.51 -2.71
C GLU A 99 6.64 12.42 -1.48
N SER A 100 5.45 12.99 -1.27
CA SER A 100 5.18 13.95 -0.19
C SER A 100 4.88 13.29 1.16
N GLY A 101 4.95 11.95 1.27
CA GLY A 101 4.82 11.27 2.56
C GLY A 101 4.39 9.81 2.53
N GLU A 102 4.10 9.22 1.36
CA GLU A 102 3.67 7.81 1.26
C GLU A 102 4.83 6.88 1.63
N GLY A 103 4.71 6.16 2.74
CA GLY A 103 5.77 5.25 3.23
C GLY A 103 7.04 5.95 3.74
N GLN A 104 7.04 7.28 3.86
CA GLN A 104 8.21 8.06 4.32
C GLN A 104 8.06 8.52 5.78
N ASN A 105 9.18 8.53 6.50
CA ASN A 105 9.27 9.14 7.83
C ASN A 105 9.61 10.64 7.71
N ILE A 106 8.72 11.42 7.09
CA ILE A 106 8.88 12.87 6.99
C ILE A 106 8.75 13.53 8.37
N THR A 107 9.55 14.56 8.61
CA THR A 107 9.47 15.37 9.83
C THR A 107 8.22 16.25 9.81
N HIS A 108 7.66 16.54 10.98
CA HIS A 108 6.47 17.36 11.18
C HIS A 108 6.63 18.83 10.69
N GLN A 109 7.79 19.20 10.14
CA GLN A 109 8.09 20.54 9.63
C GLN A 109 7.62 20.77 8.19
N GLN A 110 7.27 19.73 7.42
CA GLN A 110 6.59 19.88 6.13
C GLN A 110 5.10 20.20 6.35
N LYS A 111 4.82 21.44 6.78
CA LYS A 111 3.48 21.91 7.19
C LYS A 111 2.52 22.14 6.00
N LYS A 112 3.02 22.08 4.76
CA LYS A 112 2.25 22.31 3.53
C LYS A 112 2.72 21.32 2.46
N MET A 113 1.76 20.67 1.78
CA MET A 113 2.04 19.97 0.52
C MET A 113 2.44 21.02 -0.52
N ALA A 114 3.48 20.75 -1.32
CA ALA A 114 3.82 21.60 -2.45
C ALA A 114 2.70 21.55 -3.50
N GLY A 115 2.61 22.56 -4.38
CA GLY A 115 1.57 22.62 -5.42
C GLY A 115 1.53 21.35 -6.27
N ASP A 116 2.69 20.85 -6.69
CA ASP A 116 2.82 19.62 -7.48
C ASP A 116 2.29 18.38 -6.74
N SER A 117 2.50 18.32 -5.42
CA SER A 117 1.98 17.26 -4.56
C SER A 117 0.45 17.26 -4.50
N LEU A 118 -0.16 18.45 -4.46
CA LEU A 118 -1.62 18.60 -4.47
C LEU A 118 -2.21 18.19 -5.83
N ILE A 119 -1.53 18.55 -6.92
CA ILE A 119 -1.90 18.14 -8.28
C ILE A 119 -1.85 16.62 -8.41
N ALA A 120 -0.75 15.99 -7.99
CA ALA A 120 -0.61 14.54 -8.03
C ALA A 120 -1.67 13.81 -7.17
N PHE A 121 -2.02 14.37 -6.02
CA PHE A 121 -3.11 13.86 -5.18
C PHE A 121 -4.46 13.93 -5.91
N ARG A 122 -4.80 15.09 -6.48
CA ARG A 122 -6.02 15.30 -7.26
C ARG A 122 -6.12 14.31 -8.43
N ASP A 123 -5.03 14.09 -9.16
CA ASP A 123 -5.01 13.16 -10.29
C ASP A 123 -5.20 11.70 -9.84
N ARG A 124 -4.51 11.31 -8.76
CA ARG A 124 -4.60 9.95 -8.20
C ARG A 124 -6.02 9.60 -7.76
N PHE A 125 -6.69 10.53 -7.10
CA PHE A 125 -8.06 10.34 -6.62
C PHE A 125 -9.13 10.82 -7.61
N ARG A 126 -8.72 11.29 -8.80
CA ARG A 126 -9.58 11.78 -9.88
C ARG A 126 -10.58 12.85 -9.39
N ILE A 127 -10.09 13.77 -8.57
CA ILE A 127 -10.91 14.87 -8.04
C ILE A 127 -11.13 15.89 -9.17
N PRO A 128 -12.38 16.30 -9.48
CA PRO A 128 -12.69 17.14 -10.63
C PRO A 128 -12.43 18.63 -10.34
N LEU A 129 -11.17 18.98 -10.10
CA LEU A 129 -10.69 20.35 -9.93
C LEU A 129 -9.64 20.67 -10.99
N SER A 130 -9.59 21.91 -11.46
CA SER A 130 -8.50 22.42 -12.31
C SER A 130 -7.20 22.60 -11.54
N ASP A 131 -6.08 22.75 -12.24
CA ASP A 131 -4.76 22.97 -11.62
C ASP A 131 -4.77 24.23 -10.77
N GLU A 132 -5.39 25.32 -11.26
CA GLU A 132 -5.50 26.56 -10.48
C GLU A 132 -6.35 26.36 -9.22
N GLN A 133 -7.45 25.60 -9.33
CA GLN A 133 -8.30 25.30 -8.19
C GLN A 133 -7.55 24.47 -7.15
N VAL A 134 -6.78 23.46 -7.56
CA VAL A 134 -6.03 22.60 -6.63
C VAL A 134 -5.03 23.39 -5.79
N VAL A 135 -4.34 24.38 -6.39
CA VAL A 135 -3.40 25.25 -5.66
C VAL A 135 -4.10 26.11 -4.61
N GLN A 136 -5.34 26.53 -4.87
CA GLN A 136 -6.17 27.29 -3.91
C GLN A 136 -6.74 26.42 -2.78
N ALA A 137 -6.67 25.09 -2.94
CA ALA A 137 -7.21 24.10 -2.00
C ALA A 137 -8.65 24.39 -1.51
N PRO A 138 -9.62 24.66 -2.41
CA PRO A 138 -11.01 24.87 -2.01
C PRO A 138 -11.59 23.57 -1.46
N PHE A 139 -12.56 23.69 -0.56
CA PHE A 139 -13.37 22.54 -0.17
C PHE A 139 -14.14 22.02 -1.39
N TYR A 140 -13.94 20.74 -1.71
CA TYR A 140 -14.74 20.04 -2.70
C TYR A 140 -15.91 19.34 -2.01
N HIS A 141 -17.14 19.71 -2.37
CA HIS A 141 -18.34 18.98 -1.99
C HIS A 141 -18.77 18.15 -3.20
N PRO A 142 -18.64 16.80 -3.15
CA PRO A 142 -19.08 15.92 -4.23
C PRO A 142 -20.58 16.00 -4.50
#